data_AF-A0A538DH98-F1
#
_entry.id   AF-A0A538DH98-F1
#
_cell.length_a   1.000
_cell.length_b   1.000
_cell.length_c   1.000
_cell.angle_alpha   90.00
_cell.angle_beta   90.00
_cell.angle_gamma   90.00
#
_symmetry.space_group_name_H-M   'P 1'
#
loop_
_entity.id
_entity.type
_entity.pdbx_description
1 polymer ?
#
loop_
_entity_poly.entity_id
_entity_poly.type
_entity_poly.pdbx_seq_one_letter_code
_entity_poly.pdbx_strand_id
1 'polypeptide(L)'
;MDTMVSLVIFAMMAIGLNMVVGYAGLLDLGYVAFYAIGAYTAAWFASPHFAAYGLNIDVGSVAEKGILQVGGIHLTIWLVLIAAGILTAFVGVIIGLPTLRLRGDYLAIVTLGFGEILPQVA
;
A
#
# COMPACT_ATOMS: atom_id res chain seq x y z
N MET A 1 4.05 23.51 -2.19
CA MET A 1 4.65 22.16 -2.25
C MET A 1 3.58 21.10 -1.98
N ASP A 2 2.74 21.29 -0.97
CA ASP A 2 1.72 20.31 -0.56
C ASP A 2 0.67 20.02 -1.64
N THR A 3 0.21 21.05 -2.36
CA THR A 3 -0.76 20.88 -3.44
C THR A 3 -0.22 20.06 -4.62
N MET A 4 1.07 20.20 -4.95
CA MET A 4 1.70 19.43 -6.03
C MET A 4 1.84 17.95 -5.66
N VAL A 5 2.18 17.65 -4.40
CA VAL A 5 2.30 16.27 -3.90
C VAL A 5 0.94 15.58 -3.90
N SER A 6 -0.11 16.24 -3.39
CA SER A 6 -1.47 15.69 -3.40
C SER A 6 -1.98 15.44 -4.82
N LEU A 7 -1.66 16.32 -5.77
CA LEU A 7 -2.07 16.16 -7.17
C LEU A 7 -1.42 14.91 -7.79
N VAL A 8 -0.14 14.66 -7.51
CA VAL A 8 0.55 13.46 -7.97
C VAL A 8 -0.05 12.20 -7.35
N ILE A 9 -0.40 12.23 -6.06
CA ILE A 9 -1.07 11.11 -5.39
C ILE A 9 -2.42 10.80 -6.04
N PHE A 10 -3.27 11.81 -6.25
CA PHE A 10 -4.56 11.63 -6.91
C PHE A 10 -4.42 11.18 -8.37
N ALA A 11 -3.42 11.67 -9.10
CA ALA A 11 -3.14 11.23 -10.46
C ALA A 11 -2.73 9.76 -10.54
N MET A 12 -1.83 9.31 -9.65
CA MET A 12 -1.44 7.89 -9.57
C MET A 12 -2.65 7.00 -9.22
N MET A 13 -3.50 7.45 -8.29
CA MET A 13 -4.73 6.72 -7.94
C MET A 13 -5.72 6.65 -9.11
N ALA A 14 -5.89 7.74 -9.86
CA ALA A 14 -6.75 7.78 -11.03
C ALA A 14 -6.27 6.82 -12.14
N ILE A 15 -4.95 6.73 -12.38
CA ILE A 15 -4.37 5.80 -13.35
C ILE A 15 -4.60 4.34 -12.90
N GLY A 16 -4.43 4.05 -11.62
CA GLY A 16 -4.71 2.73 -11.05
C GLY A 16 -6.17 2.31 -11.25
N LEU A 17 -7.11 3.21 -10.94
CA LEU A 17 -8.53 2.96 -11.13
C LEU A 17 -8.90 2.78 -12.62
N ASN A 18 -8.29 3.56 -13.52
CA ASN A 18 -8.52 3.44 -14.96
C ASN A 18 -8.06 2.06 -15.49
N MET A 19 -7.00 1.49 -14.93
CA MET A 19 -6.59 0.12 -15.28
C MET A 19 -7.65 -0.90 -14.84
N VAL A 20 -8.16 -0.82 -13.62
CA VAL A 20 -9.11 -1.82 -13.10
C VAL A 20 -10.46 -1.73 -13.78
N VAL A 21 -11.06 -0.54 -13.82
CA VAL A 21 -12.40 -0.35 -14.41
C VAL A 21 -12.33 -0.46 -15.94
N GLY A 22 -11.26 0.06 -16.56
CA GLY A 22 -11.09 0.07 -18.01
C GLY A 22 -10.85 -1.33 -18.60
N TYR A 23 -10.06 -2.19 -17.95
CA TYR A 23 -9.75 -3.53 -18.47
C TYR A 23 -10.65 -4.64 -17.91
N ALA A 24 -11.14 -4.54 -16.67
CA ALA A 24 -11.99 -5.57 -16.08
C ALA A 24 -13.49 -5.33 -16.33
N GLY A 25 -13.90 -4.11 -16.70
CA GLY A 25 -15.30 -3.76 -16.97
C GLY A 25 -16.23 -3.86 -15.75
N LEU A 26 -15.65 -3.92 -14.54
CA LEU A 26 -16.36 -4.07 -13.26
C LEU A 26 -16.08 -2.85 -12.37
N LEU A 27 -17.08 -2.44 -11.60
CA LEU A 27 -16.96 -1.34 -10.65
C LEU A 27 -16.13 -1.79 -9.44
N ASP A 28 -14.89 -1.33 -9.34
CA ASP A 28 -14.04 -1.55 -8.17
C ASP A 28 -14.01 -0.30 -7.28
N LEU A 29 -14.79 -0.33 -6.21
CA LEU A 29 -14.78 0.70 -5.16
C LEU A 29 -13.76 0.40 -4.05
N GLY A 30 -13.13 -0.77 -4.07
CA GLY A 30 -12.18 -1.24 -3.06
C GLY A 30 -10.74 -0.84 -3.33
N TYR A 31 -10.41 -0.21 -4.46
CA TYR A 31 -9.03 0.11 -4.86
C TYR A 31 -8.22 0.88 -3.79
N VAL A 32 -8.84 1.84 -3.11
CA VAL A 32 -8.20 2.67 -2.06
C VAL A 32 -7.64 1.81 -0.92
N ALA A 33 -8.22 0.62 -0.74
CA ALA A 33 -7.78 -0.31 0.27
C ALA A 33 -6.38 -0.88 0.06
N PHE A 34 -6.10 -1.28 -1.18
CA PHE A 34 -4.80 -1.81 -1.56
C PHE A 34 -3.73 -0.74 -1.50
N TYR A 35 -4.11 0.51 -1.83
CA TYR A 35 -3.26 1.68 -1.62
C TYR A 35 -2.91 1.88 -0.14
N ALA A 36 -3.90 1.81 0.75
CA ALA A 36 -3.70 1.96 2.20
C ALA A 36 -2.77 0.87 2.79
N ILE A 37 -2.94 -0.40 2.38
CA ILE A 37 -2.08 -1.51 2.83
C ILE A 37 -0.62 -1.27 2.40
N GLY A 38 -0.40 -0.84 1.16
CA GLY A 38 0.94 -0.53 0.65
C GLY A 38 1.59 0.64 1.39
N ALA A 39 0.81 1.72 1.61
CA ALA A 39 1.26 2.89 2.36
C ALA A 39 1.60 2.54 3.83
N TYR A 40 0.78 1.73 4.49
CA TYR A 40 1.03 1.25 5.85
C TYR A 40 2.32 0.41 5.94
N THR A 41 2.54 -0.45 4.96
CA THR A 41 3.76 -1.28 4.89
C THR A 41 5.02 -0.42 4.72
N ALA A 42 4.98 0.56 3.81
CA ALA A 42 6.07 1.49 3.63
C ALA A 42 6.33 2.33 4.89
N ALA A 43 5.27 2.79 5.56
CA ALA A 43 5.36 3.52 6.82
C ALA A 43 5.98 2.67 7.94
N TRP A 44 5.62 1.38 8.04
CA TRP A 44 6.16 0.46 9.03
C TRP A 44 7.69 0.29 8.89
N PHE A 45 8.19 0.11 7.67
CA PHE A 45 9.63 0.00 7.40
C PHE A 45 10.39 1.31 7.56
N ALA A 46 9.75 2.46 7.31
CA ALA A 46 10.37 3.77 7.51
C ALA A 46 10.30 4.26 8.97
N SER A 47 9.61 3.52 9.83
CA SER A 47 9.32 3.95 11.20
C SER A 47 10.51 3.76 12.14
N PRO A 48 10.79 4.73 13.05
CA PRO A 48 11.88 4.63 14.02
C PRO A 48 11.59 3.65 15.18
N HIS A 49 10.46 2.93 15.17
CA HIS A 49 10.08 2.00 16.23
C HIS A 49 11.09 0.83 16.37
N PHE A 50 11.77 0.46 15.29
CA PHE A 50 12.81 -0.58 15.30
C PHE A 50 14.08 -0.15 16.05
N ALA A 51 14.25 1.14 16.32
CA ALA A 51 15.32 1.67 17.18
C ALA A 51 15.23 1.13 18.61
N ALA A 52 14.00 1.01 19.13
CA ALA A 52 13.75 0.62 20.50
C ALA A 52 14.06 -0.87 20.77
N TYR A 53 14.07 -1.71 19.73
CA TYR A 53 14.33 -3.15 19.82
C TYR A 53 15.78 -3.55 19.47
N GLY A 54 16.67 -2.58 19.20
CA GLY A 54 18.09 -2.84 18.96
C GLY A 54 18.42 -3.56 17.64
N LEU A 55 17.48 -3.62 16.69
CA LEU A 55 17.65 -4.31 15.42
C LEU A 55 18.16 -3.32 14.35
N ASN A 56 19.45 -3.44 13.99
CA ASN A 56 20.10 -2.62 12.97
C ASN A 56 20.32 -3.44 11.70
N ILE A 57 19.49 -3.22 10.68
CA ILE A 57 19.64 -3.85 9.37
C ILE A 57 19.77 -2.74 8.33
N ASP A 58 21.00 -2.50 7.90
CA ASP A 58 21.34 -1.54 6.86
C ASP A 58 21.56 -2.28 5.53
N VAL A 59 20.56 -2.28 4.65
CA VAL A 59 20.68 -2.90 3.32
C VAL A 59 20.47 -1.84 2.24
N GLY A 60 21.57 -1.35 1.69
CA GLY A 60 21.59 -0.46 0.52
C GLY A 60 20.99 0.94 0.76
N SER A 61 20.87 1.37 2.01
CA SER A 61 20.27 2.66 2.38
C SER A 61 21.00 3.85 1.74
N VAL A 62 20.23 4.75 1.12
CA VAL A 62 20.67 6.08 0.63
C VAL A 62 20.57 7.13 1.75
N ALA A 63 20.17 6.72 2.96
CA ALA A 63 20.13 7.61 4.11
C ALA A 63 21.55 8.08 4.43
N GLU A 64 21.72 9.40 4.46
CA GLU A 64 22.96 10.07 4.80
C GLU A 64 23.47 9.54 6.14
N LYS A 65 24.70 9.03 6.15
CA LYS A 65 25.35 8.46 7.34
C LYS A 65 25.54 9.45 8.51
N GLY A 66 25.12 10.71 8.35
CA GLY A 66 25.28 11.81 9.32
C GLY A 66 24.26 11.86 10.46
N ILE A 67 23.19 11.04 10.43
CA ILE A 67 22.21 10.89 11.53
C ILE A 67 22.25 9.44 12.08
N LEU A 68 23.38 8.75 11.96
CA LEU A 68 23.57 7.35 12.37
C LEU A 68 23.98 7.21 13.85
N GLN A 69 23.07 7.50 14.78
CA GLN A 69 23.16 6.93 16.13
C GLN A 69 21.78 6.71 16.77
N VAL A 70 20.78 6.44 15.94
CA VAL A 70 19.50 5.91 16.39
C VAL A 70 19.35 4.59 15.68
N GLY A 71 19.29 3.49 16.43
CA GLY A 71 19.20 2.18 15.81
C GLY A 71 17.97 2.07 14.90
N GLY A 72 17.95 1.16 13.93
CA GLY A 72 16.77 1.00 13.08
C GLY A 72 17.00 0.18 11.83
N ILE A 73 15.90 -0.03 11.09
CA ILE A 73 15.92 -0.68 9.78
C ILE A 73 16.02 0.42 8.72
N HIS A 74 17.15 0.47 8.02
CA HIS A 74 17.35 1.40 6.91
C HIS A 74 17.44 0.62 5.60
N LEU A 75 16.32 0.52 4.91
CA LEU A 75 16.21 -0.13 3.60
C LEU A 75 16.18 0.93 2.50
N THR A 76 16.76 0.59 1.34
CA THR A 76 16.58 1.41 0.13
C THR A 76 15.12 1.48 -0.29
N ILE A 77 14.68 2.65 -0.76
CA ILE A 77 13.29 2.89 -1.19
C ILE A 77 12.80 1.88 -2.22
N TRP A 78 13.70 1.41 -3.09
CA TRP A 78 13.38 0.40 -4.11
C TRP A 78 13.02 -0.96 -3.51
N LEU A 79 13.69 -1.35 -2.42
CA LEU A 79 13.42 -2.62 -1.74
C LEU A 79 12.13 -2.52 -0.92
N VAL A 80 11.90 -1.38 -0.25
CA VAL A 80 10.63 -1.11 0.44
C VAL A 80 9.47 -1.13 -0.55
N LEU A 81 9.63 -0.57 -1.75
CA LEU A 81 8.60 -0.59 -2.79
C LEU A 81 8.27 -2.01 -3.24
N ILE A 82 9.28 -2.86 -3.46
CA ILE A 82 9.08 -4.27 -3.81
C ILE A 82 8.43 -5.03 -2.66
N ALA A 83 8.89 -4.84 -1.43
CA ALA A 83 8.34 -5.50 -0.25
C ALA A 83 6.87 -5.12 -0.01
N ALA A 84 6.54 -3.83 -0.11
CA ALA A 84 5.18 -3.33 -0.04
C ALA A 84 4.32 -3.88 -1.19
N GLY A 85 4.85 -3.94 -2.41
CA GLY A 85 4.18 -4.53 -3.56
C GLY A 85 3.86 -6.02 -3.36
N ILE A 86 4.81 -6.81 -2.83
CA ILE A 86 4.61 -8.23 -2.52
C ILE A 86 3.55 -8.40 -1.44
N LEU A 87 3.60 -7.62 -0.36
CA LEU A 87 2.62 -7.73 0.72
C LEU A 87 1.21 -7.35 0.23
N THR A 88 1.08 -6.25 -0.50
CA THR A 88 -0.21 -5.83 -1.08
C THR A 88 -0.72 -6.87 -2.07
N ALA A 89 0.14 -7.45 -2.91
CA ALA A 89 -0.25 -8.52 -3.83
C ALA A 89 -0.70 -9.78 -3.08
N PHE A 90 -0.02 -10.16 -2.00
CA PHE A 90 -0.38 -11.30 -1.17
C PHE A 90 -1.76 -11.12 -0.52
N VAL A 91 -2.01 -9.97 0.10
CA VAL A 91 -3.32 -9.63 0.67
C VAL A 91 -4.40 -9.58 -0.43
N GLY A 92 -4.07 -9.00 -1.59
CA GLY A 92 -4.94 -8.97 -2.76
C GLY A 92 -5.31 -10.35 -3.28
N VAL A 93 -4.39 -11.31 -3.28
CA VAL A 93 -4.68 -12.70 -3.68
C VAL A 93 -5.59 -13.38 -2.68
N ILE A 94 -5.34 -13.21 -1.37
CA ILE A 94 -6.18 -13.80 -0.31
C ILE A 94 -7.63 -13.31 -0.40
N ILE A 95 -7.83 -12.02 -0.65
CA ILE A 95 -9.17 -11.41 -0.73
C ILE A 95 -9.79 -11.60 -2.12
N GLY A 96 -8.99 -11.60 -3.18
CA GLY A 96 -9.45 -11.73 -4.57
C GLY A 96 -9.87 -13.16 -4.93
N LEU A 97 -9.19 -14.19 -4.41
CA LEU A 97 -9.55 -15.59 -4.67
C LEU A 97 -11.00 -15.95 -4.30
N PRO A 98 -11.55 -15.59 -3.12
CA PRO A 98 -12.93 -15.87 -2.79
C PRO A 98 -13.93 -15.02 -3.59
N THR A 99 -13.58 -13.79 -3.97
CA THR A 99 -14.49 -12.90 -4.72
C THR A 99 -14.66 -13.30 -6.18
N LEU A 100 -13.69 -13.99 -6.78
CA LEU A 100 -13.83 -14.60 -8.12
C LEU A 100 -15.00 -15.58 -8.24
N ARG A 101 -15.53 -16.09 -7.12
CA ARG A 101 -16.70 -16.97 -7.10
C ARG A 101 -18.04 -16.22 -7.14
N LEU A 102 -18.02 -14.90 -6.96
CA LEU A 102 -19.20 -14.03 -6.95
C LEU A 102 -19.42 -13.45 -8.36
N ARG A 103 -20.69 -13.22 -8.73
CA ARG A 103 -21.05 -12.68 -10.05
C ARG A 103 -21.86 -11.39 -9.91
N GLY A 104 -21.60 -10.47 -10.84
CA GLY A 104 -22.39 -9.24 -11.02
C GLY A 104 -22.51 -8.43 -9.73
N ASP A 105 -23.73 -8.36 -9.20
CA ASP A 105 -24.07 -7.51 -8.06
C ASP A 105 -23.38 -7.92 -6.76
N TYR A 106 -23.12 -9.22 -6.57
CA TYR A 106 -22.43 -9.71 -5.38
C TYR A 106 -20.97 -9.27 -5.33
N LEU A 107 -20.33 -9.09 -6.49
CA LEU A 107 -18.96 -8.59 -6.54
C LEU A 107 -18.90 -7.11 -6.16
N ALA A 108 -19.83 -6.31 -6.68
CA ALA A 108 -19.92 -4.87 -6.40
C ALA A 108 -20.22 -4.58 -4.91
N ILE A 109 -21.09 -5.38 -4.27
CA ILE A 109 -21.37 -5.24 -2.84
C ILE A 109 -20.10 -5.48 -2.01
N VAL A 110 -19.29 -6.49 -2.37
CA VAL A 110 -18.07 -6.80 -1.63
C VAL A 110 -17.00 -5.73 -1.80
N THR A 111 -16.83 -5.16 -2.98
CA THR A 111 -15.86 -4.06 -3.19
C THR A 111 -16.27 -2.78 -2.48
N LEU A 112 -17.57 -2.47 -2.42
CA LEU A 112 -18.10 -1.36 -1.64
C LEU A 112 -17.87 -1.59 -0.13
N GLY A 113 -18.24 -2.77 0.38
CA GLY A 113 -18.03 -3.12 1.78
C GLY A 113 -16.57 -3.01 2.19
N PHE A 114 -15.65 -3.47 1.35
CA PHE A 114 -14.22 -3.35 1.61
C PHE A 114 -13.72 -1.89 1.59
N GLY A 115 -14.21 -1.08 0.64
CA GLY A 115 -13.91 0.36 0.57
C GLY A 115 -14.43 1.15 1.77
N GLU A 116 -15.59 0.79 2.32
CA GLU A 116 -16.20 1.44 3.49
C GLU A 116 -15.59 0.99 4.83
N ILE A 117 -15.09 -0.24 4.94
CA ILE A 117 -14.53 -0.75 6.20
C ILE A 117 -13.20 -0.06 6.54
N LEU A 118 -12.36 0.25 5.56
CA LEU A 118 -11.02 0.75 5.85
C LEU A 118 -10.95 2.14 6.49
N PRO A 119 -11.74 3.13 6.05
CA PRO A 119 -11.83 4.41 6.75
C PRO A 119 -12.33 4.29 8.19
N GLN A 120 -13.06 3.22 8.53
CA GLN A 120 -13.56 2.99 9.89
C GLN A 120 -12.51 2.36 10.81
N VAL A 121 -11.50 1.70 10.23
CA VAL A 121 -10.45 0.98 10.97
C VAL A 121 -9.15 1.80 11.07
N ALA A 122 -8.91 2.71 10.13
CA ALA A 122 -7.76 3.64 10.12
C ALA A 122 -7.98 4.84 11.05
#